data_AF-A0A7V3RN93-F1
#
_entry.id   AF-A0A7V3RN93-F1
#
_cell.length_a   1.000
_cell.length_b   1.000
_cell.length_c   1.000
_cell.angle_alpha   90.00
_cell.angle_beta   90.00
_cell.angle_gamma   90.00
#
_symmetry.space_group_name_H-M   'P 1'
#
loop_
_entity.id
_entity.type
_entity.pdbx_description
1 polymer ?
#
loop_
_entity_poly.entity_id
_entity_poly.type
_entity_poly.pdbx_seq_one_letter_code
_entity_poly.pdbx_strand_id
1 'polypeptide(L)' 'KSPGVCDYCGTQLIQREDDRPETVRARLVVYHRNIGPLIGHYRVQGLLHEIPGHGPIEQVYANITKVLSGQAKRKC' A
#
# COMPACT_ATOMS: atom_id res chain seq x y z
N LYS A 1 20.13 -2.43 17.03
CA LYS A 1 18.75 -2.96 16.98
C LYS A 1 18.73 -4.32 17.66
N SER A 2 17.76 -4.58 18.52
CA SER A 2 17.64 -5.85 19.23
C SER A 2 16.49 -6.66 18.63
N PRO A 3 16.72 -7.92 18.22
CA PRO A 3 15.65 -8.75 17.66
C PRO A 3 14.44 -8.83 18.59
N GLY A 4 13.23 -8.67 18.04
CA GLY A 4 11.99 -8.74 18.80
C GLY A 4 11.69 -7.54 19.70
N VAL A 5 12.45 -6.44 19.59
CA VAL A 5 12.27 -5.23 20.41
C VAL A 5 12.13 -4.00 19.52
N CYS A 6 11.19 -3.13 19.86
CA CYS A 6 11.00 -1.85 19.17
C CYS A 6 12.26 -0.96 19.30
N ASP A 7 12.78 -0.51 18.17
CA ASP A 7 13.96 0.36 18.13
C ASP A 7 13.74 1.75 18.74
N TYR A 8 12.49 2.18 18.94
CA TYR A 8 12.13 3.51 19.45
C TYR A 8 11.76 3.52 20.93
N CYS A 9 10.86 2.61 21.36
CA CYS A 9 10.32 2.60 22.72
C CYS A 9 10.71 1.37 23.56
N GLY A 10 11.45 0.41 23.01
CA GLY A 10 11.91 -0.77 23.74
C GLY A 10 10.83 -1.81 24.07
N THR A 11 9.59 -1.65 23.59
CA THR A 11 8.51 -2.64 23.79
C THR A 11 8.76 -3.91 22.97
N GLN A 12 8.34 -5.07 23.49
CA GLN A 12 8.39 -6.34 22.74
C GLN A 12 7.51 -6.29 21.50
N LEU A 13 8.05 -6.75 20.37
CA LEU A 13 7.32 -6.90 19.13
C LEU A 13 6.54 -8.21 19.15
N ILE A 14 5.29 -8.15 18.70
CA ILE A 14 4.43 -9.30 18.51
C ILE A 14 4.03 -9.40 17.04
N GLN A 15 3.82 -10.63 16.55
CA GLN A 15 3.10 -10.82 15.30
C GLN A 15 1.61 -10.62 15.58
N ARG A 16 0.94 -9.83 14.74
CA ARG A 16 -0.51 -9.66 14.86
C ARG A 16 -1.22 -10.97 14.52
N GLU A 17 -2.32 -11.25 15.20
CA GLU A 17 -3.10 -12.47 14.97
C GLU A 17 -3.63 -12.60 13.54
N ASP A 18 -3.90 -11.47 12.87
CA ASP A 18 -4.44 -11.42 11.51
C ASP A 18 -3.38 -11.55 10.40
N ASP A 19 -2.09 -11.62 10.75
CA ASP A 19 -0.99 -11.87 9.82
C ASP A 19 -0.70 -13.37 9.63
N ARG A 20 -1.59 -14.25 10.13
CA ARG A 20 -1.53 -15.69 9.86
C ARG A 20 -1.84 -15.99 8.38
N PRO A 21 -1.20 -17.01 7.76
CA PRO A 21 -1.39 -17.29 6.33
C PRO A 21 -2.85 -17.50 5.92
N GLU A 22 -3.64 -18.16 6.76
CA GLU A 22 -5.07 -18.43 6.50
C GLU A 22 -5.86 -17.12 6.47
N THR A 23 -5.64 -16.23 7.44
CA THR A 23 -6.28 -14.92 7.54
C THR A 23 -5.87 -14.01 6.38
N VAL A 24 -4.59 -14.01 6.01
CA VAL A 24 -4.08 -13.24 4.86
C VAL A 24 -4.74 -13.68 3.55
N ARG A 25 -4.86 -15.00 3.31
CA ARG A 25 -5.55 -15.53 2.12
C ARG A 25 -7.01 -15.11 2.08
N ALA A 26 -7.73 -15.25 3.19
CA ALA A 26 -9.13 -14.84 3.29
C ALA A 26 -9.29 -13.33 3.02
N ARG A 27 -8.39 -12.50 3.59
CA ARG A 27 -8.36 -11.05 3.38
C ARG A 27 -8.17 -10.67 1.91
N LEU A 28 -7.29 -11.37 1.20
CA LEU A 28 -7.06 -11.13 -0.24
C LEU A 28 -8.28 -11.51 -1.09
N VAL A 29 -8.96 -12.62 -0.79
CA VAL A 29 -10.21 -13.00 -1.49
C VAL A 29 -11.29 -11.93 -1.31
N VAL A 30 -11.50 -11.46 -0.07
CA VAL A 30 -12.48 -10.41 0.23
C VAL A 30 -12.10 -9.10 -0.45
N TYR A 31 -10.81 -8.73 -0.44
CA TYR A 31 -10.30 -7.55 -1.13
C TYR A 31 -10.63 -7.59 -2.63
N HIS A 32 -10.30 -8.69 -3.32
CA HIS A 32 -10.57 -8.81 -4.75
C HIS A 32 -12.06 -8.77 -5.08
N ARG A 33 -12.91 -9.38 -4.23
CA ARG A 33 -14.36 -9.35 -4.41
C ARG A 33 -14.97 -7.97 -4.22
N ASN A 34 -14.57 -7.26 -3.16
CA ASN A 34 -15.26 -6.05 -2.72
C ASN A 34 -14.58 -4.77 -3.24
N ILE A 35 -13.25 -4.72 -3.21
CA ILE A 35 -12.45 -3.52 -3.52
C ILE A 35 -11.93 -3.57 -4.96
N GLY A 36 -11.66 -4.77 -5.49
CA GLY A 36 -11.22 -4.97 -6.87
C GLY A 36 -12.04 -4.21 -7.94
N PRO A 37 -13.38 -4.18 -7.86
CA PRO A 37 -14.20 -3.41 -8.82
C PRO A 37 -13.92 -1.90 -8.84
N LEU A 38 -13.43 -1.31 -7.74
CA LEU A 38 -13.11 0.12 -7.68
C LEU A 38 -11.96 0.50 -8.63
N ILE A 39 -11.08 -0.45 -8.95
CA ILE A 39 -10.00 -0.24 -9.94
C ILE A 39 -10.62 0.09 -11.30
N GLY A 40 -11.62 -0.69 -11.73
CA GLY A 40 -12.35 -0.44 -12.97
C GLY A 40 -13.06 0.91 -12.97
N HIS A 41 -13.71 1.26 -11.85
CA HIS A 41 -14.39 2.54 -11.67
C HIS A 41 -13.47 3.74 -11.92
N TYR A 42 -12.30 3.79 -11.27
CA TYR A 42 -11.36 4.91 -11.44
C TYR A 42 -10.59 4.87 -12.76
N ARG A 43 -10.41 3.69 -13.36
CA ARG A 43 -9.78 3.55 -14.69
C ARG A 43 -10.61 4.23 -15.77
N VAL A 44 -11.92 4.01 -15.78
CA VAL A 44 -12.84 4.62 -16.77
C VAL A 44 -12.88 6.15 -16.63
N GLN A 45 -12.71 6.68 -15.41
CA GLN A 45 -12.64 8.12 -15.16
C GLN A 45 -11.28 8.74 -15.52
N GLY A 46 -10.27 7.94 -15.88
CA GLY A 46 -8.91 8.42 -16.12
C GLY A 46 -8.19 8.94 -14.87
N LEU A 47 -8.67 8.59 -13.68
CA LEU A 47 -8.11 9.02 -12.38
C LEU A 47 -7.14 8.00 -11.78
N LEU A 48 -7.15 6.76 -12.28
CA LEU A 48 -6.29 5.69 -11.78
C LEU A 48 -4.83 5.90 -12.23
N HIS A 49 -3.91 5.89 -11.27
CA HIS A 49 -2.48 5.80 -11.51
C HIS A 49 -1.92 4.55 -10.82
N GLU A 50 -1.35 3.64 -11.59
CA GLU A 50 -0.78 2.38 -11.08
C GLU A 50 0.72 2.55 -10.79
N ILE A 51 1.14 2.14 -9.59
CA ILE A 51 2.53 2.26 -9.13
C ILE A 51 2.97 0.91 -8.54
N PRO A 52 4.12 0.35 -8.95
CA PRO A 52 4.67 -0.85 -8.34
C PRO A 52 4.95 -0.64 -6.85
N GLY A 53 4.38 -1.49 -6.00
CA GLY A 53 4.54 -1.43 -4.53
C GLY A 53 5.69 -2.27 -3.98
N HIS A 54 6.56 -2.82 -4.83
CA HIS A 54 7.70 -3.65 -4.44
C HIS A 54 9.03 -2.93 -4.72
N GLY A 55 10.07 -3.27 -3.96
CA GLY A 55 11.41 -2.67 -4.09
C GLY A 55 11.75 -1.69 -2.97
N PRO A 56 12.80 -0.86 -3.14
CA PRO A 56 13.21 0.13 -2.15
C PRO A 56 12.12 1.17 -1.85
N ILE A 57 11.98 1.54 -0.58
CA ILE A 57 10.96 2.49 -0.11
C ILE A 57 11.11 3.84 -0.82
N GLU A 58 12.35 4.28 -1.02
CA GLU A 58 12.71 5.54 -1.67
C GLU A 58 12.22 5.57 -3.13
N GLN A 59 12.28 4.45 -3.83
CA GLN A 59 11.80 4.33 -5.20
C GLN A 59 10.27 4.40 -5.25
N VAL A 60 9.59 3.65 -4.39
CA VAL A 60 8.11 3.67 -4.30
C VAL A 60 7.63 5.09 -3.96
N TYR A 61 8.27 5.74 -3.00
CA TYR A 61 7.99 7.13 -2.61
C TYR A 61 8.19 8.10 -3.78
N ALA A 62 9.30 8.02 -4.50
CA ALA A 62 9.57 8.87 -5.65
C ALA A 62 8.51 8.71 -6.75
N ASN A 63 8.09 7.47 -7.03
CA ASN A 63 7.04 7.18 -8.01
C ASN A 63 5.70 7.81 -7.64
N ILE A 64 5.29 7.71 -6.36
CA ILE A 64 4.06 8.34 -5.84
C ILE A 64 4.16 9.87 -5.97
N THR A 65 5.25 10.45 -5.49
CA THR A 65 5.45 11.90 -5.49
C THR A 65 5.47 12.48 -6.90
N LYS A 66 6.01 11.75 -7.88
CA LYS A 66 6.01 12.15 -9.30
C LYS A 66 4.60 12.28 -9.86
N VAL A 67 3.70 11.35 -9.54
CA VAL A 67 2.30 11.40 -9.97
C VAL A 67 1.60 12.62 -9.35
N LEU A 68 1.73 12.82 -8.03
CA LEU A 68 1.09 13.92 -7.31
C LEU A 68 1.59 15.30 -7.77
N SER A 69 2.91 15.45 -7.95
CA SER A 69 3.51 16.73 -8.38
C SER A 69 3.14 17.09 -9.82
N GLY A 70 2.87 16.11 -10.68
CA GLY A 70 2.36 16.33 -12.03
C GLY A 70 0.91 16.82 -12.06
N GLN A 71 0.09 16.44 -11.07
CA GLN A 71 -1.30 16.88 -10.96
C GLN A 71 -1.43 18.35 -10.52
N ALA A 72 -0.51 18.85 -9.69
CA ALA A 72 -0.48 20.25 -9.27
C ALA A 72 -0.31 21.24 -10.44
N LYS A 73 0.26 20.79 -11.58
CA LYS A 73 0.51 21.63 -12.77
C LYS A 73 -0.65 21.69 -13.77
N ARG A 74 -1.71 20.90 -13.59
CA ARG A 74 -2.85 20.79 -14.54
C ARG A 74 -4.00 21.77 -14.21
N LYS A 75 -3.76 22.79 -13.38
CA LYS A 75 -4.79 23.69 -12.83
C LYS A 75 -4.60 25.18 -13.19
N CYS A 76 -3.92 25.47 -14.30
CA CYS A 76 -3.91 26.79 -14.94
C CYS A 76 -4.47 26.63 -16.35
#